data_AF-A0A7Z7IWX2-F1
#
_entry.id   AF-A0A7Z7IWX2-F1
#
_cell.length_a   1.000
_cell.length_b   1.000
_cell.length_c   1.000
_cell.angle_alpha   90.00
_cell.angle_beta   90.00
_cell.angle_gamma   90.00
#
_symmetry.space_group_name_H-M   'P 1'
#
loop_
_entity.id
_entity.type
_entity.pdbx_description
1 polymer ?
#
loop_
_entity_poly.entity_id
_entity_poly.type
_entity_poly.pdbx_seq_one_letter_code
_entity_poly.pdbx_strand_id
1 'polypeptide(L)'
;MSSTFEWVDLPAGRARFSGGIRGHDELGHETFAIEIDGNEYFGELKNDWLPDQTHYDVAVVSFGFSVELQVGMPITAWSVRPFTDDELESIKTIIIQLIDAGTTFTKKPIIISESGGAIFTGKIIFKENWALTKRDNQPGDQG
;
A
#
# COMPACT_ATOMS: atom_id res chain seq x y z
N MET A 1 -10.79 -11.84 15.86
CA MET A 1 -10.98 -11.66 14.40
C MET A 1 -11.09 -10.16 14.17
N SER A 2 -10.13 -9.56 13.46
CA SER A 2 -10.17 -8.14 13.13
C SER A 2 -11.26 -7.88 12.11
N SER A 3 -11.97 -6.75 12.20
CA SER A 3 -12.80 -6.30 11.08
C SER A 3 -11.89 -5.85 9.93
N THR A 4 -12.38 -5.94 8.68
CA THR A 4 -11.57 -5.74 7.46
C THR A 4 -10.81 -4.42 7.43
N PHE A 5 -11.37 -3.38 8.04
CA PHE A 5 -10.86 -2.00 7.96
C PHE A 5 -10.35 -1.44 9.30
N GLU A 6 -10.32 -2.28 10.34
CA GLU A 6 -9.70 -1.94 11.62
C GLU A 6 -8.17 -1.96 11.51
N TRP A 7 -7.53 -1.17 12.37
CA TRP A 7 -6.09 -1.23 12.58
C TRP A 7 -5.65 -2.60 13.10
N VAL A 8 -4.61 -3.14 12.48
CA VAL A 8 -3.97 -4.40 12.82
C VAL A 8 -2.59 -4.12 13.36
N ASP A 9 -2.32 -4.60 14.58
CA ASP A 9 -0.98 -4.61 15.14
C ASP A 9 -0.21 -5.81 14.55
N LEU A 10 0.82 -5.51 13.75
CA LEU A 10 1.67 -6.47 13.06
C LEU A 10 3.06 -6.47 13.70
N PRO A 11 3.86 -7.54 13.54
CA PRO A 11 5.21 -7.60 14.11
C PRO A 11 6.12 -6.42 13.71
N ALA A 12 5.98 -5.90 12.49
CA ALA A 12 6.82 -4.80 11.98
C ALA A 12 6.21 -3.40 12.18
N GLY A 13 4.96 -3.28 12.63
CA GLY A 13 4.28 -1.99 12.75
C GLY A 13 2.77 -2.14 12.74
N ARG A 14 2.06 -1.05 12.46
CA ARG A 14 0.59 -1.04 12.49
C ARG A 14 0.03 -0.58 11.17
N ALA A 15 -0.95 -1.32 10.64
CA ALA A 15 -1.52 -1.05 9.33
C ALA A 15 -3.00 -1.45 9.25
N ARG A 16 -3.71 -0.94 8.25
CA ARG A 16 -5.10 -1.33 7.94
C ARG A 16 -5.38 -1.28 6.45
N PHE A 17 -6.36 -2.05 6.00
CA PHE A 17 -7.04 -1.71 4.75
C PHE A 17 -7.93 -0.50 5.02
N SER A 18 -7.96 0.46 4.10
CA SER A 18 -8.83 1.65 4.19
C SER A 18 -9.99 1.61 3.20
N GLY A 19 -10.03 0.58 2.35
CA GLY A 19 -11.15 0.28 1.46
C GLY A 19 -11.06 1.01 0.12
N GLY A 20 -12.14 0.92 -0.64
CA GLY A 20 -12.26 1.55 -1.94
C GLY A 20 -12.59 3.04 -1.81
N ILE A 21 -11.70 3.91 -2.29
CA ILE A 21 -11.99 5.34 -2.44
C ILE A 21 -12.21 5.69 -3.90
N ARG A 22 -12.96 6.77 -4.16
CA ARG A 22 -12.91 7.45 -5.45
C ARG A 22 -11.84 8.53 -5.37
N GLY A 23 -10.75 8.29 -6.07
CA GLY A 23 -9.63 9.24 -6.12
C GLY A 23 -9.99 10.48 -6.90
N HIS A 24 -9.02 11.38 -7.07
CA HIS A 24 -9.20 12.59 -7.87
C HIS A 24 -9.61 12.29 -9.33
N ASP A 25 -9.21 11.13 -9.86
CA ASP A 25 -9.55 10.67 -11.21
C ASP A 25 -10.93 9.98 -11.30
N GLU A 26 -11.68 9.95 -10.20
CA GLU A 26 -12.97 9.28 -10.03
C GLU A 26 -12.95 7.75 -10.22
N LEU A 27 -11.77 7.14 -10.34
CA LEU A 27 -11.61 5.69 -10.38
C LEU A 27 -11.63 5.11 -8.96
N GLY A 28 -12.06 3.86 -8.86
CA GLY A 28 -11.99 3.10 -7.62
C GLY A 28 -10.56 2.69 -7.32
N HIS A 29 -10.01 3.14 -6.19
CA HIS A 29 -8.71 2.70 -5.70
C HIS A 29 -8.90 1.88 -4.43
N GLU A 30 -8.38 0.66 -4.41
CA GLU A 30 -8.26 -0.10 -3.17
C GLU A 30 -7.08 0.44 -2.37
N THR A 31 -7.35 0.88 -1.16
CA THR A 31 -6.36 1.61 -0.35
C THR A 31 -6.01 0.88 0.94
N PHE A 32 -4.83 1.21 1.45
CA PHE A 32 -4.36 0.81 2.77
C PHE A 32 -3.70 2.01 3.47
N ALA A 33 -3.51 1.87 4.78
CA ALA A 33 -2.81 2.86 5.58
C ALA A 33 -1.81 2.20 6.55
N ILE A 34 -0.72 2.90 6.83
CA ILE A 34 0.33 2.50 7.78
C ILE A 34 0.55 3.64 8.77
N GLU A 35 0.68 3.29 10.04
CA GLU A 35 1.11 4.22 11.09
C GLU A 35 2.64 4.31 11.12
N ILE A 36 3.19 5.51 10.92
CA ILE A 36 4.63 5.78 10.98
C ILE A 36 4.84 7.03 11.85
N ASP A 37 5.62 6.89 12.93
CA ASP A 37 5.89 7.97 13.89
C ASP A 37 4.61 8.64 14.42
N GLY A 38 3.54 7.86 14.61
CA GLY A 38 2.22 8.34 15.07
C GLY A 38 1.39 9.06 13.99
N ASN A 39 1.83 9.05 12.74
CA ASN A 39 1.10 9.62 11.60
C ASN A 39 0.60 8.52 10.66
N GLU A 40 -0.58 8.73 10.08
CA GLU A 40 -1.17 7.81 9.11
C GLU A 40 -0.75 8.19 7.69
N TYR A 41 -0.22 7.22 6.95
CA TYR A 41 0.14 7.36 5.54
C TYR A 41 -0.58 6.33 4.68
N PHE A 42 -1.15 6.80 3.58
CA PHE A 42 -2.00 6.00 2.70
C PHE A 42 -1.24 5.52 1.47
N GLY A 43 -1.68 4.40 0.92
CA GLY A 43 -1.22 3.86 -0.34
C GLY A 43 -2.31 3.13 -1.12
N GLU A 44 -1.95 2.75 -2.35
CA GLU A 44 -2.82 2.13 -3.33
C GLU A 44 -2.36 0.70 -3.64
N LEU A 45 -3.34 -0.20 -3.74
CA LEU A 45 -3.18 -1.57 -4.20
C LEU A 45 -3.95 -1.80 -5.50
N LYS A 46 -3.41 -2.66 -6.38
CA LYS A 46 -4.10 -3.17 -7.58
C LYS A 46 -3.85 -4.64 -7.80
N ASN A 47 -4.81 -5.32 -8.43
CA ASN A 47 -4.58 -6.66 -8.96
C ASN A 47 -3.63 -6.58 -10.18
N ASP A 48 -2.56 -7.37 -10.16
CA ASP A 48 -1.65 -7.57 -11.28
C ASP A 48 -1.94 -8.95 -11.88
N TRP A 49 -2.83 -8.98 -12.87
CA TRP A 49 -3.35 -10.23 -13.45
C TRP A 49 -2.28 -10.98 -14.24
N LEU A 50 -2.21 -12.28 -14.01
CA LEU A 50 -1.39 -13.19 -14.81
C LEU A 50 -2.03 -13.39 -16.20
N PRO A 51 -1.28 -13.89 -17.20
CA PRO A 51 -1.79 -14.05 -18.57
C PRO A 51 -3.03 -14.94 -18.71
N ASP A 52 -3.30 -15.80 -17.73
CA ASP A 52 -4.48 -16.69 -17.71
C ASP A 52 -5.79 -15.99 -17.26
N GLN A 53 -5.71 -14.73 -16.85
CA GLN A 53 -6.84 -13.89 -16.39
C GLN A 53 -7.64 -14.50 -15.23
N THR A 54 -7.06 -15.48 -14.54
CA THR A 54 -7.66 -16.20 -13.43
C THR A 54 -6.85 -15.95 -12.17
N HIS A 55 -5.53 -15.98 -12.29
CA HIS A 55 -4.62 -15.71 -11.18
C HIS A 55 -4.17 -14.25 -11.19
N TYR A 56 -3.93 -13.70 -10.01
CA TYR A 56 -3.36 -12.37 -9.86
C TYR A 56 -2.41 -12.28 -8.67
N ASP A 57 -1.44 -11.37 -8.79
CA ASP A 57 -0.61 -10.87 -7.69
C ASP A 57 -1.20 -9.55 -7.17
N VAL A 58 -0.79 -9.08 -6.00
CA VAL A 58 -1.14 -7.74 -5.49
C VAL A 58 0.02 -6.79 -5.75
N ALA A 59 -0.25 -5.72 -6.49
CA ALA A 59 0.70 -4.65 -6.73
C ALA A 59 0.49 -3.49 -5.76
N VAL A 60 1.56 -3.03 -5.12
CA VAL A 60 1.64 -1.73 -4.46
C VAL A 60 2.00 -0.69 -5.51
N VAL A 61 1.07 0.21 -5.79
CA VAL A 61 1.19 1.17 -6.89
C VAL A 61 1.75 2.50 -6.40
N SER A 62 1.29 2.96 -5.24
CA SER A 62 1.69 4.24 -4.66
C SER A 62 1.58 4.19 -3.13
N PHE A 63 2.42 4.95 -2.42
CA PHE A 63 2.42 5.04 -0.96
C PHE A 63 3.03 6.36 -0.48
N GLY A 64 2.56 6.82 0.68
CA GLY A 64 3.16 7.93 1.41
C GLY A 64 2.30 9.18 1.49
N PHE A 65 1.07 9.14 0.98
CA PHE A 65 0.15 10.26 1.04
C PHE A 65 -0.31 10.47 2.48
N SER A 66 -0.20 11.69 3.00
CA SER A 66 -0.77 12.09 4.29
C SER A 66 -2.27 12.43 4.19
N VAL A 67 -2.85 12.41 2.99
CA VAL A 67 -4.26 12.70 2.72
C VAL A 67 -4.84 11.57 1.86
N GLU A 68 -5.77 10.79 2.42
CA GLU A 68 -6.38 9.62 1.76
C GLU A 68 -6.96 9.95 0.39
N LEU A 69 -7.69 11.06 0.25
CA LEU A 69 -8.32 11.48 -1.01
C LEU A 69 -7.33 11.85 -2.13
N GLN A 70 -6.03 11.92 -1.83
CA GLN A 70 -4.98 12.16 -2.82
C GLN A 70 -4.30 10.88 -3.29
N VAL A 71 -4.67 9.71 -2.77
CA VAL A 71 -4.19 8.44 -3.33
C VAL A 71 -4.57 8.36 -4.81
N GLY A 72 -3.61 7.94 -5.65
CA GLY A 72 -3.72 7.95 -7.12
C GLY A 72 -3.15 9.20 -7.79
N MET A 73 -2.86 10.28 -7.04
CA MET A 73 -2.11 11.44 -7.56
C MET A 73 -0.64 11.07 -7.82
N PRO A 74 0.09 11.84 -8.64
CA PRO A 74 1.53 11.63 -8.82
C PRO A 74 2.30 11.62 -7.49
N ILE A 75 3.31 10.76 -7.37
CA ILE A 75 4.13 10.60 -6.15
C ILE A 75 4.91 11.87 -5.77
N THR A 76 4.91 12.89 -6.64
CA THR A 76 5.46 14.24 -6.41
C THR A 76 4.44 15.19 -5.78
N ALA A 77 3.23 14.75 -5.45
CA ALA A 77 2.23 15.56 -4.78
C ALA A 77 2.73 15.99 -3.40
N TRP A 78 2.29 17.18 -2.96
CA TRP A 78 2.74 17.78 -1.70
C TRP A 78 2.41 16.96 -0.46
N SER A 79 1.40 16.08 -0.54
CA SER A 79 0.98 15.22 0.57
C SER A 79 1.86 13.99 0.73
N VAL A 80 2.70 13.67 -0.26
CA VAL A 80 3.59 12.50 -0.23
C VAL A 80 4.81 12.80 0.61
N ARG A 81 4.99 12.03 1.69
CA ARG A 81 6.20 12.06 2.48
C ARG A 81 7.32 11.28 1.77
N PRO A 82 8.54 11.84 1.66
CA PRO A 82 9.70 11.07 1.26
C PRO A 82 10.24 10.20 2.42
N PHE A 83 10.68 8.98 2.13
CA PHE A 83 11.21 8.01 3.09
C PHE A 83 12.66 7.64 2.77
N THR A 84 13.46 7.29 3.77
CA THR A 84 14.79 6.67 3.54
C THR A 84 14.64 5.24 3.02
N ASP A 85 15.70 4.68 2.47
CA ASP A 85 15.67 3.28 2.00
C ASP A 85 15.37 2.29 3.15
N ASP A 86 15.93 2.52 4.34
CA ASP A 86 15.65 1.71 5.54
C ASP A 86 14.18 1.80 6.00
N GLU A 87 13.58 3.01 5.92
CA GLU A 87 12.14 3.20 6.17
C GLU A 87 11.34 2.39 5.14
N LEU A 88 11.71 2.44 3.86
CA LEU A 88 11.01 1.72 2.79
C LEU A 88 11.09 0.20 2.95
N GLU A 89 12.21 -0.37 3.38
CA GLU A 89 12.30 -1.81 3.65
C GLU A 89 11.40 -2.24 4.83
N SER A 90 11.31 -1.39 5.85
CA SER A 90 10.38 -1.60 6.97
C SER A 90 8.92 -1.52 6.51
N ILE A 91 8.59 -0.51 5.69
CA ILE A 91 7.26 -0.32 5.10
C ILE A 91 6.87 -1.52 4.23
N LYS A 92 7.77 -2.01 3.36
CA LYS A 92 7.54 -3.22 2.54
C LYS A 92 7.16 -4.40 3.43
N THR A 93 7.89 -4.60 4.52
CA THR A 93 7.63 -5.68 5.48
C THR A 93 6.24 -5.54 6.11
N ILE A 94 5.84 -4.33 6.52
CA ILE A 94 4.52 -4.06 7.08
C ILE A 94 3.41 -4.37 6.04
N ILE A 95 3.57 -3.94 4.79
CA ILE A 95 2.59 -4.18 3.72
C ILE A 95 2.42 -5.68 3.47
N ILE A 96 3.52 -6.43 3.43
CA ILE A 96 3.50 -7.89 3.25
C ILE A 96 2.72 -8.54 4.38
N GLN A 97 2.99 -8.15 5.62
CA GLN A 97 2.29 -8.67 6.81
C GLN A 97 0.80 -8.30 6.80
N LEU A 98 0.44 -7.09 6.35
CA LEU A 98 -0.96 -6.67 6.25
C LEU A 98 -1.73 -7.52 5.22
N ILE A 99 -1.15 -7.73 4.04
CA ILE A 99 -1.77 -8.53 2.98
C ILE A 99 -1.96 -9.98 3.44
N ASP A 100 -0.93 -10.56 4.07
CA ASP A 100 -1.00 -11.91 4.64
C ASP A 100 -2.10 -12.01 5.71
N ALA A 101 -2.14 -11.07 6.66
CA ALA A 101 -3.18 -11.01 7.67
C ALA A 101 -4.58 -10.91 7.06
N GLY A 102 -4.74 -10.11 6.01
CA GLY A 102 -6.01 -9.93 5.30
C GLY A 102 -6.58 -11.23 4.72
N THR A 103 -5.73 -12.21 4.36
CA THR A 103 -6.19 -13.52 3.86
C THR A 103 -6.94 -14.32 4.92
N THR A 104 -6.70 -14.03 6.19
CA THR A 104 -7.29 -14.72 7.35
C THR A 104 -8.55 -14.04 7.88
N PHE A 105 -8.92 -12.87 7.34
CA PHE A 105 -10.10 -12.14 7.80
C PHE A 105 -11.39 -12.86 7.43
N THR A 106 -12.37 -12.82 8.33
CA THR A 106 -13.72 -13.37 8.08
C THR A 106 -14.36 -12.74 6.85
N LYS A 107 -14.16 -11.43 6.68
CA LYS A 107 -14.50 -10.69 5.47
C LYS A 107 -13.19 -10.22 4.83
N LYS A 108 -12.77 -10.92 3.77
CA LYS A 108 -11.56 -10.55 3.02
C LYS A 108 -11.72 -9.16 2.39
N PRO A 109 -10.67 -8.33 2.38
CA PRO A 109 -10.59 -7.14 1.53
C PRO A 109 -10.81 -7.51 0.06
N ILE A 110 -11.42 -6.60 -0.72
CA ILE A 110 -11.75 -6.85 -2.14
C ILE A 110 -10.50 -7.24 -2.93
N ILE A 111 -9.38 -6.56 -2.66
CA ILE A 111 -8.11 -6.76 -3.36
C ILE A 111 -7.53 -8.19 -3.26
N ILE A 112 -7.94 -8.97 -2.25
CA ILE A 112 -7.54 -10.37 -2.05
C ILE A 112 -8.75 -11.32 -1.96
N SER A 113 -9.91 -10.88 -2.43
CA SER A 113 -11.11 -11.70 -2.54
C SER A 113 -11.00 -12.64 -3.75
N GLU A 114 -11.40 -13.90 -3.56
CA GLU A 114 -11.37 -14.95 -4.60
C GLU A 114 -12.73 -15.10 -5.30
N SER A 115 -13.53 -14.04 -5.33
CA SER A 115 -14.85 -14.05 -5.95
C SER A 115 -14.78 -14.13 -7.48
N GLY A 116 -15.72 -14.87 -8.09
CA GLY A 116 -15.87 -14.90 -9.55
C GLY A 116 -14.81 -15.72 -10.30
N GLY A 117 -14.12 -16.64 -9.61
CA GLY A 117 -13.07 -17.48 -10.21
C GLY A 117 -11.68 -16.86 -10.17
N ALA A 118 -11.52 -15.66 -9.62
CA ALA A 118 -10.24 -15.01 -9.40
C ALA A 118 -9.45 -15.70 -8.27
N ILE A 119 -8.15 -15.90 -8.44
CA ILE A 119 -7.28 -16.60 -7.48
C ILE A 119 -6.08 -15.71 -7.15
N PHE A 120 -5.97 -15.29 -5.88
CA PHE A 120 -4.79 -14.58 -5.41
C PHE A 120 -3.64 -15.58 -5.20
N THR A 121 -2.47 -15.31 -5.78
CA THR A 121 -1.31 -16.21 -5.71
C THR A 121 -0.55 -16.12 -4.38
N GLY A 122 -0.77 -15.07 -3.60
CA GLY A 122 0.03 -14.72 -2.42
C GLY A 122 1.23 -13.82 -2.71
N LYS A 123 1.55 -13.55 -3.99
CA LYS A 123 2.70 -12.72 -4.36
C LYS A 123 2.37 -11.22 -4.35
N ILE A 124 3.31 -10.44 -3.84
CA ILE A 124 3.20 -8.98 -3.71
C ILE A 124 4.31 -8.34 -4.54
N ILE A 125 3.95 -7.33 -5.31
CA ILE A 125 4.83 -6.62 -6.25
C ILE A 125 4.87 -5.14 -5.87
N PHE A 126 6.06 -4.58 -5.70
CA PHE A 126 6.23 -3.13 -5.55
C PHE A 126 6.54 -2.55 -6.93
N LYS A 127 5.66 -1.69 -7.47
CA LYS A 127 5.86 -1.08 -8.78
C LYS A 127 7.00 -0.05 -8.72
N GLU A 128 7.58 0.30 -9.87
CA GLU A 128 8.59 1.36 -9.92
C GLU A 128 8.02 2.69 -9.41
N ASN A 129 8.80 3.45 -8.64
CA ASN A 129 8.40 4.74 -8.07
C ASN A 129 7.13 4.68 -7.18
N TRP A 130 6.83 3.53 -6.60
CA TRP A 130 5.68 3.35 -5.69
C TRP A 130 5.76 4.23 -4.44
N ALA A 131 6.94 4.68 -4.04
CA ALA A 131 7.12 5.59 -2.92
C ALA A 131 8.21 6.62 -3.26
N LEU A 132 8.12 7.80 -2.64
CA LEU A 132 9.14 8.82 -2.79
C LEU A 132 10.31 8.51 -1.86
N THR A 133 11.50 8.31 -2.40
CA THR A 133 12.73 8.15 -1.62
C THR A 133 13.34 9.52 -1.32
N LYS A 134 13.70 9.78 -0.06
CA LYS A 134 14.66 10.84 0.28
C LYS A 134 15.96 10.47 -0.41
N ARG A 135 16.36 11.19 -1.46
CA ARG A 135 17.78 11.14 -1.85
C ARG A 135 18.55 11.54 -0.61
N ASP A 136 19.46 10.68 -0.15
CA ASP A 136 20.36 11.05 0.93
C ASP A 136 20.96 12.41 0.58
N ASN A 137 20.67 13.41 1.40
CA ASN A 137 21.37 14.68 1.33
C ASN A 137 22.83 14.34 1.62
N GLN A 138 23.62 14.15 0.57
CA GLN A 138 25.06 14.19 0.68
C GLN A 138 25.39 15.64 1.11
N PRO A 139 25.91 15.89 2.32
CA PRO A 139 26.29 17.23 2.71
C PRO A 139 27.55 17.57 1.92
N GLY A 140 27.40 18.36 0.86
CA GLY A 140 28.53 18.70 0.01
C GLY A 140 28.16 19.52 -1.21
N ASP A 141 27.71 20.76 -0.98
CA ASP A 141 28.14 21.85 -1.87
C ASP A 141 28.08 23.17 -1.09
N GLN A 142 29.15 23.44 -0.36
CA GLN A 142 29.62 24.80 -0.19
C GLN A 142 30.92 24.91 -1.00
N GLY A 143 30.82 25.59 -2.13
CA GLY A 143 31.91 26.05 -2.97
C GLY A 143 31.60 27.43 -3.49
#